data_AF-A0A0S4L819-F1
#
_entry.id   AF-A0A0S4L819-F1
#
_cell.length_a   1.000
_cell.length_b   1.000
_cell.length_c   1.000
_cell.angle_alpha   90.00
_cell.angle_beta   90.00
_cell.angle_gamma   90.00
#
_symmetry.space_group_name_H-M   'P 1'
#
loop_
_entity.id
_entity.type
_entity.pdbx_description
1 polymer ?
#
loop_
_entity_poly.entity_id
_entity_poly.type
_entity_poly.pdbx_seq_one_letter_code
_entity_poly.pdbx_strand_id
1 'polypeptide(L)'
;MTRTAESLTRCFILISSLLLAGCAAWTTPVPGSRPYFSAEPREVKLFQSLARKQESMAIKCGESSSCDHVYFTRGLLGLYESREVAEKYFGKVIAVAPKSQLAVSSKAWLALLQQPVPGNRSWPEAVFRAPVLAETNIALAATTDRLARDLLDREVLLQQLRASKEDESETVEALQRELADRDHKIEALLSKKDSAKASADPASIQTLQKQLAERDRKIEELSTQLEALKRIDQEMREKVRPIRPPLTTVPVPGSEPTP
;
A
#
# COMPACT_ATOMS: atom_id res chain seq x y z
N MET A 1 6.19 0.59 -98.01
CA MET A 1 6.58 1.33 -96.79
C MET A 1 5.43 1.51 -95.78
N THR A 2 4.28 0.86 -95.93
CA THR A 2 3.11 1.05 -95.04
C THR A 2 2.98 -0.03 -93.95
N ARG A 3 3.50 -1.24 -94.16
CA ARG A 3 3.44 -2.36 -93.18
C ARG A 3 4.28 -2.16 -91.92
N THR A 4 5.39 -1.41 -92.01
CA THR A 4 6.29 -1.19 -90.86
C THR A 4 5.73 -0.16 -89.88
N ALA A 5 4.95 0.81 -90.37
CA ALA A 5 4.28 1.80 -89.55
C ALA A 5 3.18 1.17 -88.68
N GLU A 6 2.34 0.30 -89.24
CA GLU A 6 1.27 -0.37 -88.48
C GLU A 6 1.79 -1.29 -87.36
N SER A 7 2.96 -1.92 -87.57
CA SER A 7 3.59 -2.78 -86.57
C SER A 7 4.11 -1.98 -85.37
N LEU A 8 4.72 -0.82 -85.63
CA LEU A 8 5.23 0.07 -84.58
C LEU A 8 4.08 0.72 -83.78
N THR A 9 2.98 1.12 -84.44
CA THR A 9 1.81 1.68 -83.76
C THR A 9 1.11 0.63 -82.89
N ARG A 10 1.00 -0.62 -83.36
CA ARG A 10 0.45 -1.73 -82.55
C ARG A 10 1.32 -2.06 -81.34
N CYS A 11 2.65 -2.02 -81.49
CA CYS A 11 3.58 -2.22 -80.38
C CYS A 11 3.46 -1.09 -79.34
N PHE A 12 3.37 0.17 -79.77
CA PHE A 12 3.18 1.32 -78.87
C PHE A 12 1.86 1.27 -78.08
N ILE A 13 0.78 0.80 -78.72
CA ILE A 13 -0.53 0.65 -78.07
C ILE A 13 -0.51 -0.52 -77.07
N LEU A 14 0.12 -1.64 -77.40
CA LEU A 14 0.28 -2.79 -76.50
C LEU A 14 1.17 -2.45 -75.28
N ILE A 15 2.25 -1.68 -75.48
CA ILE A 15 3.13 -1.23 -74.40
C ILE A 15 2.39 -0.20 -73.51
N SER A 16 1.61 0.72 -74.10
CA SER A 16 0.79 1.67 -73.33
C SER A 16 -0.29 0.97 -72.50
N SER A 17 -0.95 -0.06 -73.05
CA SER A 17 -1.99 -0.81 -72.33
C SER A 17 -1.41 -1.74 -71.25
N LEU A 18 -0.20 -2.28 -71.40
CA LEU A 18 0.52 -2.98 -70.33
C LEU A 18 0.94 -2.04 -69.19
N LEU A 19 1.26 -0.77 -69.47
CA LEU A 19 1.61 0.23 -68.45
C LEU A 19 0.37 0.78 -67.71
N LEU A 20 -0.81 0.75 -68.34
CA LEU A 20 -2.08 1.20 -67.74
C LEU A 20 -2.82 0.11 -66.95
N ALA A 21 -2.53 -1.18 -67.18
CA ALA A 21 -3.14 -2.30 -66.46
C ALA A 21 -2.47 -2.62 -65.10
N GLY A 22 -1.41 -1.90 -64.73
CA GLY A 22 -0.55 -2.23 -63.58
C GLY A 22 -0.87 -1.54 -62.25
N CYS A 23 -1.84 -0.63 -62.14
CA CYS A 23 -2.05 0.15 -60.91
C CYS A 23 -3.52 0.44 -60.61
N ALA A 24 -4.29 -0.60 -60.28
CA ALA A 24 -5.48 -0.45 -59.45
C ALA A 24 -5.25 -1.23 -58.15
N ALA A 25 -4.27 -0.80 -57.35
CA ALA A 25 -4.19 -1.20 -55.95
C ALA A 25 -5.31 -0.48 -55.22
N TRP A 26 -6.49 -1.10 -55.17
CA TRP A 26 -7.56 -0.66 -54.30
C TRP A 26 -7.04 -0.62 -52.87
N THR A 27 -7.12 0.55 -52.26
CA THR A 27 -6.74 0.83 -50.89
C THR A 27 -7.62 0.02 -49.95
N THR A 28 -7.14 -1.12 -49.46
CA THR A 28 -7.83 -1.82 -48.38
C THR A 28 -7.54 -1.07 -47.07
N PRO A 29 -8.56 -0.63 -46.32
CA PRO A 29 -8.34 -0.12 -44.98
C PRO A 29 -7.62 -1.19 -44.16
N VAL A 30 -6.64 -0.79 -43.35
CA VAL A 30 -5.93 -1.72 -42.46
C VAL A 30 -7.00 -2.46 -41.64
N PRO A 31 -7.02 -3.81 -41.64
CA PRO A 31 -7.91 -4.55 -40.77
C PRO A 31 -7.54 -4.15 -39.34
N GLY A 32 -8.43 -3.47 -38.62
CA GLY A 32 -8.08 -3.01 -37.27
C GLY A 32 -7.78 -4.18 -36.33
N SER A 33 -8.18 -5.41 -36.71
CA SER A 33 -7.88 -6.66 -36.00
C SER A 33 -6.38 -6.93 -35.87
N ARG A 34 -5.53 -6.17 -36.58
CA ARG A 34 -4.07 -6.21 -36.40
C ARG A 34 -3.63 -5.34 -35.23
N PRO A 35 -2.67 -5.82 -34.43
CA PRO A 35 -2.09 -5.01 -33.36
C PRO A 35 -1.29 -3.83 -33.94
N TYR A 36 -1.19 -2.76 -33.17
CA TYR A 36 -0.40 -1.58 -33.53
C TYR A 36 1.09 -1.83 -33.30
N PHE A 37 1.44 -2.53 -32.21
CA PHE A 37 2.80 -2.96 -31.88
C PHE A 37 2.90 -4.48 -31.84
N SER A 38 4.11 -5.01 -32.05
CA SER A 38 4.37 -6.45 -31.89
C SER A 38 4.95 -6.72 -30.51
N ALA A 39 4.26 -7.56 -29.72
CA ALA A 39 4.76 -8.04 -28.44
C ALA A 39 5.78 -9.17 -28.65
N GLU A 40 6.81 -9.25 -27.79
CA GLU A 40 7.73 -10.37 -27.82
C GLU A 40 7.01 -11.66 -27.35
N PRO A 41 7.36 -12.85 -27.86
CA PRO A 41 6.70 -14.10 -27.49
C PRO A 41 6.67 -14.38 -25.97
N ARG A 42 7.67 -13.86 -25.23
CA ARG A 42 7.77 -13.99 -23.77
C ARG A 42 6.76 -13.11 -23.03
N GLU A 43 6.42 -11.97 -23.62
CA GLU A 43 5.57 -10.94 -23.02
C GLU A 43 4.09 -11.16 -23.33
N VAL A 44 3.76 -11.85 -24.42
CA VAL A 44 2.36 -12.12 -24.81
C VAL A 44 1.54 -12.69 -23.65
N LYS A 45 2.09 -13.66 -22.90
CA LYS A 45 1.40 -14.25 -21.74
C LYS A 45 1.22 -13.25 -20.60
N LEU A 46 2.21 -12.38 -20.37
CA LEU A 46 2.16 -11.35 -19.33
C LEU A 46 1.13 -10.28 -19.69
N PHE A 47 1.09 -9.82 -20.93
CA PHE A 47 0.11 -8.85 -21.40
C PHE A 47 -1.31 -9.41 -21.37
N GLN A 48 -1.49 -10.68 -21.73
CA GLN A 48 -2.79 -11.36 -21.62
C GLN A 48 -3.28 -11.49 -20.17
N SER A 49 -2.41 -11.87 -19.24
CA SER A 49 -2.79 -11.98 -17.82
C SER A 49 -3.11 -10.60 -17.23
N LEU A 50 -2.33 -9.58 -17.60
CA LEU A 50 -2.59 -8.20 -17.18
C LEU A 50 -3.90 -7.67 -17.77
N ALA A 51 -4.20 -7.94 -19.03
CA ALA A 51 -5.45 -7.52 -19.67
C ALA A 51 -6.68 -8.10 -18.95
N ARG A 52 -6.64 -9.41 -18.61
CA ARG A 52 -7.70 -10.06 -17.83
C ARG A 52 -7.85 -9.44 -16.44
N LYS A 53 -6.75 -9.08 -15.79
CA LYS A 53 -6.76 -8.38 -14.51
C LYS A 53 -7.39 -6.99 -14.64
N GLN A 54 -7.08 -6.23 -15.69
CA GLN A 54 -7.73 -4.94 -15.93
C GLN A 54 -9.23 -5.09 -16.17
N GLU A 55 -9.66 -6.12 -16.90
CA GLU A 55 -11.09 -6.38 -17.14
C GLU A 55 -11.85 -6.73 -15.86
N SER A 56 -11.25 -7.53 -14.97
CA SER A 56 -11.87 -7.82 -13.67
C SER A 56 -11.94 -6.59 -12.77
N MET A 57 -10.91 -5.74 -12.78
CA MET A 57 -10.93 -4.46 -12.07
C MET A 57 -11.97 -3.51 -12.65
N ALA A 58 -12.14 -3.46 -13.97
CA ALA A 58 -13.10 -2.59 -14.64
C ALA A 58 -14.57 -2.89 -14.27
N ILE A 59 -14.89 -4.13 -13.88
CA ILE A 59 -16.24 -4.51 -13.43
C ILE A 59 -16.53 -3.91 -12.05
N LYS A 60 -15.55 -3.86 -11.15
CA LYS A 60 -15.69 -3.40 -9.76
C LYS A 60 -15.70 -1.88 -9.60
N CYS A 61 -15.52 -1.18 -10.71
CA CYS A 61 -15.02 0.17 -10.73
C CYS A 61 -16.16 1.23 -10.65
N GLY A 62 -17.42 0.79 -10.66
CA GLY A 62 -18.59 1.66 -10.65
C GLY A 62 -18.94 2.35 -9.32
N GLU A 63 -18.35 1.95 -8.18
CA GLU A 63 -18.83 2.39 -6.86
C GLU A 63 -17.80 3.17 -6.00
N SER A 64 -16.49 2.95 -6.14
CA SER A 64 -15.50 3.52 -5.20
C SER A 64 -14.33 4.31 -5.81
N SER A 65 -14.08 4.26 -7.13
CA SER A 65 -12.92 4.94 -7.73
C SER A 65 -13.08 5.26 -9.22
N SER A 66 -12.29 6.22 -9.73
CA SER A 66 -12.29 6.55 -11.17
C SER A 66 -11.62 5.43 -11.99
N CYS A 67 -12.32 4.92 -13.00
CA CYS A 67 -11.87 3.82 -13.85
C CYS A 67 -10.93 4.22 -14.99
N ASP A 68 -10.57 5.50 -15.03
CA ASP A 68 -9.74 6.07 -16.07
C ASP A 68 -8.39 5.37 -16.16
N HIS A 69 -7.74 5.08 -15.03
CA HIS A 69 -6.48 4.33 -15.01
C HIS A 69 -6.65 2.87 -15.49
N VAL A 70 -7.71 2.18 -15.07
CA VAL A 70 -7.96 0.79 -15.49
C VAL A 70 -8.21 0.72 -17.00
N TYR A 71 -9.02 1.63 -17.53
CA TYR A 71 -9.28 1.71 -18.96
C TYR A 71 -8.06 2.17 -19.76
N PHE A 72 -7.25 3.06 -19.21
CA PHE A 72 -6.02 3.52 -19.88
C PHE A 72 -5.01 2.39 -20.02
N THR A 73 -4.73 1.65 -18.93
CA THR A 73 -3.87 0.46 -18.95
C THR A 73 -4.39 -0.60 -19.92
N ARG A 74 -5.71 -0.82 -19.95
CA ARG A 74 -6.32 -1.77 -20.89
C ARG A 74 -6.20 -1.31 -22.35
N GLY A 75 -6.26 0.00 -22.60
CA GLY A 75 -6.02 0.62 -23.91
C GLY A 75 -4.58 0.44 -24.38
N LEU A 76 -3.61 0.68 -23.51
CA LEU A 76 -2.19 0.42 -23.78
C LEU A 76 -1.93 -1.05 -24.13
N LEU A 77 -2.52 -1.99 -23.37
CA LEU A 77 -2.46 -3.43 -23.70
C LEU A 77 -3.13 -3.76 -25.03
N GLY A 78 -4.21 -3.04 -25.35
CA GLY A 78 -4.89 -3.15 -26.65
C GLY A 78 -3.96 -2.87 -27.83
N LEU A 79 -2.95 -2.00 -27.67
CA LEU A 79 -1.99 -1.70 -28.74
C LEU A 79 -1.22 -2.94 -29.22
N TYR A 80 -1.06 -3.95 -28.36
CA TYR A 80 -0.41 -5.23 -28.67
C TYR A 80 -1.39 -6.35 -29.06
N GLU A 81 -2.70 -6.12 -28.91
CA GLU A 81 -3.76 -7.09 -29.20
C GLU A 81 -4.45 -6.77 -30.53
N SER A 82 -5.06 -5.60 -30.65
CA SER A 82 -5.71 -5.10 -31.87
C SER A 82 -5.98 -3.61 -31.77
N ARG A 83 -5.97 -2.93 -32.91
CA ARG A 83 -6.25 -1.50 -32.99
C ARG A 83 -7.66 -1.18 -32.46
N GLU A 84 -8.68 -1.98 -32.73
CA GLU A 84 -10.03 -1.67 -32.23
C GLU A 84 -10.14 -1.80 -30.71
N VAL A 85 -9.43 -2.76 -30.11
CA VAL A 85 -9.44 -2.90 -28.65
C VAL A 85 -8.79 -1.67 -28.01
N ALA A 86 -7.64 -1.22 -28.52
CA ALA A 86 -7.01 0.00 -28.05
C ALA A 86 -7.95 1.21 -28.18
N GLU A 87 -8.54 1.40 -29.37
CA GLU A 87 -9.46 2.51 -29.63
C GLU A 87 -10.66 2.51 -28.69
N LYS A 88 -11.29 1.34 -28.49
CA LYS A 88 -12.44 1.17 -27.60
C LYS A 88 -12.09 1.61 -26.18
N TYR A 89 -10.95 1.19 -25.65
CA TYR A 89 -10.60 1.47 -24.25
C TYR A 89 -10.07 2.89 -24.05
N PHE A 90 -9.31 3.46 -24.98
CA PHE A 90 -8.98 4.89 -24.94
C PHE A 90 -10.24 5.77 -25.04
N GLY A 91 -11.24 5.36 -25.84
CA GLY A 91 -12.55 6.01 -25.87
C GLY A 91 -13.25 5.97 -24.50
N LYS A 92 -13.19 4.84 -23.79
CA LYS A 92 -13.75 4.73 -22.43
C LYS A 92 -13.07 5.65 -21.42
N VAL A 93 -11.75 5.84 -21.49
CA VAL A 93 -11.03 6.80 -20.62
C VAL A 93 -11.60 8.19 -20.79
N ILE A 94 -11.80 8.62 -22.05
CA ILE A 94 -12.35 9.94 -22.37
C ILE A 94 -13.80 10.06 -21.89
N ALA A 95 -14.60 9.00 -21.99
CA ALA A 95 -15.98 8.99 -21.53
C ALA A 95 -16.10 9.11 -20.00
N VAL A 96 -15.22 8.42 -19.25
CA VAL A 96 -15.27 8.39 -17.78
C VAL A 96 -14.60 9.61 -17.15
N ALA A 97 -13.48 10.08 -17.71
CA ALA A 97 -12.71 11.18 -17.14
C ALA A 97 -12.23 12.16 -18.23
N PRO A 98 -13.13 12.89 -18.90
CA PRO A 98 -12.79 13.71 -20.09
C PRO A 98 -11.78 14.84 -19.83
N LYS A 99 -11.64 15.26 -18.56
CA LYS A 99 -10.74 16.33 -18.13
C LYS A 99 -9.40 15.81 -17.55
N SER A 100 -9.20 14.50 -17.47
CA SER A 100 -7.96 13.94 -16.91
C SER A 100 -6.80 14.04 -17.89
N GLN A 101 -5.57 14.01 -17.36
CA GLN A 101 -4.36 13.91 -18.18
C GLN A 101 -4.36 12.61 -19.01
N LEU A 102 -4.95 11.54 -18.49
CA LEU A 102 -5.13 10.28 -19.23
C LEU A 102 -6.05 10.45 -20.43
N ALA A 103 -7.09 11.28 -20.36
CA ALA A 103 -7.94 11.57 -21.51
C ALA A 103 -7.19 12.37 -22.59
N VAL A 104 -6.28 13.28 -22.21
CA VAL A 104 -5.41 13.99 -23.16
C VAL A 104 -4.49 12.99 -23.87
N SER A 105 -3.81 12.12 -23.11
CA SER A 105 -2.97 11.06 -23.68
C SER A 105 -3.77 10.09 -24.56
N SER A 106 -4.97 9.69 -24.13
CA SER A 106 -5.87 8.81 -24.89
C SER A 106 -6.29 9.42 -26.23
N LYS A 107 -6.56 10.74 -26.28
CA LYS A 107 -6.84 11.44 -27.55
C LYS A 107 -5.64 11.40 -28.49
N ALA A 108 -4.42 11.57 -27.96
CA ALA A 108 -3.20 11.48 -28.77
C ALA A 108 -3.02 10.06 -29.35
N TRP A 109 -3.25 9.03 -28.54
CA TRP A 109 -3.24 7.64 -29.02
C TRP A 109 -4.30 7.40 -30.10
N LEU A 110 -5.54 7.83 -29.89
CA LEU A 110 -6.59 7.70 -30.90
C LEU A 110 -6.22 8.40 -32.21
N ALA A 111 -5.61 9.59 -32.15
CA ALA A 111 -5.14 10.28 -33.35
C ALA A 111 -4.07 9.48 -34.10
N LEU A 112 -3.16 8.79 -33.39
CA LEU A 112 -2.17 7.89 -34.00
C LEU A 112 -2.83 6.63 -34.59
N LEU A 113 -3.78 6.03 -33.88
CA LEU A 113 -4.53 4.85 -34.33
C LEU A 113 -5.46 5.15 -35.51
N GLN A 114 -5.86 6.40 -35.71
CA GLN A 114 -6.69 6.79 -36.86
C GLN A 114 -5.87 7.18 -38.09
N GLN A 115 -4.52 7.28 -37.99
CA GLN A 115 -3.72 7.63 -39.16
C GLN A 115 -3.79 6.52 -40.23
N PRO A 116 -4.16 6.87 -41.48
CA PRO A 116 -4.06 5.96 -42.59
C PRO A 116 -2.58 5.66 -42.87
N VAL A 117 -2.23 4.38 -42.97
CA VAL A 117 -0.90 3.95 -43.43
C VAL A 117 -0.64 4.60 -44.80
N PRO A 118 0.55 5.16 -45.08
CA PRO A 118 0.82 5.92 -46.29
C PRO A 118 0.88 5.00 -47.53
N GLY A 119 -0.28 4.51 -47.96
CA GLY A 119 -0.51 3.86 -49.25
C GLY A 119 -1.09 4.82 -50.30
N ASN A 120 -1.33 6.08 -49.93
CA ASN A 120 -2.03 7.07 -50.78
C ASN A 120 -1.17 8.31 -51.11
N ARG A 121 0.16 8.20 -51.03
CA ARG A 121 1.08 9.24 -51.53
C ARG A 121 1.48 8.90 -52.96
N SER A 122 1.50 9.90 -53.84
CA SER A 122 1.97 9.73 -55.22
C SER A 122 3.35 9.04 -55.20
N TRP A 123 3.49 7.97 -55.99
CA TRP A 123 4.71 7.14 -56.03
C TRP A 123 6.02 7.96 -56.15
N PRO A 124 6.09 9.07 -56.92
CA PRO A 124 7.29 9.90 -56.95
C PRO A 124 7.63 10.51 -55.59
N GLU A 125 6.64 11.04 -54.87
CA GLU A 125 6.82 11.65 -53.54
C GLU A 125 7.23 10.60 -52.49
N ALA A 126 6.70 9.38 -52.61
CA ALA A 126 7.06 8.26 -51.76
C ALA A 126 8.52 7.83 -51.98
N VAL A 127 8.98 7.73 -53.24
CA VAL A 127 10.35 7.32 -53.58
C VAL A 127 11.39 8.36 -53.16
N PHE A 128 11.12 9.66 -53.38
CA PHE A 128 12.08 10.72 -53.04
C PHE A 128 12.23 10.96 -51.54
N ARG A 129 11.18 10.73 -50.74
CA ARG A 129 11.27 10.84 -49.28
C ARG A 129 11.52 9.50 -48.57
N ALA A 130 11.49 8.37 -49.28
CA ALA A 130 11.49 7.02 -48.68
C ALA A 130 12.68 6.73 -47.77
N PRO A 131 13.95 6.97 -48.14
CA PRO A 131 15.06 6.53 -47.30
C PRO A 131 15.13 7.29 -45.96
N VAL A 132 15.04 8.63 -46.02
CA VAL A 132 15.15 9.49 -44.84
C VAL A 132 13.89 9.43 -43.96
N LEU A 133 12.70 9.28 -44.56
CA LEU A 133 11.47 9.08 -43.78
C LEU A 133 11.32 7.66 -43.25
N ALA A 134 11.85 6.62 -43.93
CA ALA A 134 11.73 5.26 -43.44
C ALA A 134 12.53 5.07 -42.14
N GLU A 135 13.77 5.53 -42.09
CA GLU A 135 14.60 5.43 -40.87
C GLU A 135 14.00 6.23 -39.71
N THR A 136 13.54 7.46 -39.96
CA THR A 136 12.91 8.29 -38.93
C THR A 136 11.57 7.72 -38.47
N ASN A 137 10.76 7.14 -39.37
CA ASN A 137 9.51 6.47 -39.00
C ASN A 137 9.77 5.17 -38.20
N ILE A 138 10.82 4.41 -38.51
CA ILE A 138 11.20 3.21 -37.75
C ILE A 138 11.68 3.60 -36.35
N ALA A 139 12.56 4.61 -36.25
CA ALA A 139 13.03 5.12 -34.97
C ALA A 139 11.88 5.71 -34.14
N LEU A 140 10.95 6.44 -34.77
CA LEU A 140 9.75 6.96 -34.13
C LEU A 140 8.82 5.83 -33.66
N ALA A 141 8.61 4.80 -34.47
CA ALA A 141 7.79 3.65 -34.09
C ALA A 141 8.40 2.89 -32.91
N ALA A 142 9.71 2.66 -32.93
CA ALA A 142 10.43 1.99 -31.85
C ALA A 142 10.42 2.82 -30.54
N THR A 143 10.61 4.13 -30.64
CA THR A 143 10.53 5.03 -29.47
C THR A 143 9.10 5.12 -28.92
N THR A 144 8.09 5.12 -29.79
CA THR A 144 6.68 5.11 -29.36
C THR A 144 6.29 3.77 -28.73
N ASP A 145 6.80 2.64 -29.23
CA ASP A 145 6.61 1.33 -28.60
C ASP A 145 7.26 1.29 -27.21
N ARG A 146 8.51 1.74 -27.10
CA ARG A 146 9.21 1.83 -25.82
C ARG A 146 8.45 2.72 -24.82
N LEU A 147 7.95 3.86 -25.28
CA LEU A 147 7.11 4.73 -24.46
C LEU A 147 5.83 4.02 -24.00
N ALA A 148 5.17 3.25 -24.88
CA ALA A 148 3.97 2.50 -24.50
C ALA A 148 4.26 1.47 -23.40
N ARG A 149 5.41 0.78 -23.48
CA ARG A 149 5.90 -0.16 -22.47
C ARG A 149 6.22 0.53 -21.15
N ASP A 150 6.97 1.63 -21.19
CA ASP A 150 7.32 2.42 -20.01
C ASP A 150 6.07 2.99 -19.31
N LEU A 151 5.08 3.44 -20.09
CA LEU A 151 3.79 3.90 -19.57
C LEU A 151 3.00 2.75 -18.95
N LEU A 152 3.01 1.56 -19.56
CA LEU A 152 2.34 0.38 -19.03
C LEU A 152 2.94 -0.02 -17.68
N ASP A 153 4.26 -0.09 -17.58
CA ASP A 153 4.97 -0.41 -16.34
C ASP A 153 4.66 0.61 -15.25
N ARG A 154 4.68 1.90 -15.58
CA ARG A 154 4.32 2.99 -14.66
C ARG A 154 2.89 2.84 -14.15
N GLU A 155 1.93 2.56 -15.02
CA GLU A 155 0.53 2.40 -14.61
C GLU A 155 0.31 1.15 -13.74
N VAL A 156 1.02 0.05 -14.01
CA VAL A 156 1.00 -1.14 -13.15
C VAL A 156 1.54 -0.82 -11.75
N LEU A 157 2.63 -0.07 -11.65
CA LEU A 157 3.18 0.38 -10.37
C LEU A 157 2.20 1.30 -9.63
N LEU A 158 1.59 2.26 -10.33
CA LEU A 158 0.57 3.13 -9.74
C LEU A 158 -0.63 2.35 -9.20
N GLN A 159 -1.05 1.29 -9.90
CA GLN A 159 -2.11 0.41 -9.43
C GLN A 159 -1.71 -0.37 -8.18
N GLN A 160 -0.47 -0.86 -8.10
CA GLN A 160 0.05 -1.55 -6.90
C GLN A 160 0.08 -0.60 -5.69
N LEU A 161 0.55 0.63 -5.87
CA LEU A 161 0.59 1.64 -4.82
C LEU A 161 -0.81 2.03 -4.32
N ARG A 162 -1.81 2.04 -5.20
CA ARG A 162 -3.20 2.27 -4.78
C ARG A 162 -3.76 1.11 -3.98
N ALA A 163 -3.50 -0.12 -4.42
CA ALA A 163 -3.94 -1.31 -3.69
C ALA A 163 -3.29 -1.38 -2.29
N SER A 164 -1.99 -1.07 -2.17
CA SER A 164 -1.35 -1.02 -0.84
C SER A 164 -1.90 0.09 0.03
N LYS A 165 -2.19 1.27 -0.56
CA LYS A 165 -2.80 2.38 0.18
C LYS A 165 -4.21 2.06 0.68
N GLU A 166 -5.00 1.31 -0.08
CA GLU A 166 -6.34 0.89 0.33
C GLU A 166 -6.26 -0.08 1.52
N ASP A 167 -5.36 -1.07 1.47
CA ASP A 167 -5.07 -1.99 2.58
C ASP A 167 -4.57 -1.24 3.84
N GLU A 168 -3.68 -0.26 3.67
CA GLU A 168 -3.25 0.64 4.76
C GLU A 168 -4.42 1.46 5.33
N SER A 169 -5.34 1.94 4.49
CA SER A 169 -6.52 2.67 4.96
C SER A 169 -7.46 1.78 5.75
N GLU A 170 -7.71 0.55 5.27
CA GLU A 170 -8.57 -0.42 5.96
C GLU A 170 -7.99 -0.83 7.32
N THR A 171 -6.67 -1.05 7.39
CA THR A 171 -5.99 -1.38 8.64
C THR A 171 -6.00 -0.21 9.63
N VAL A 172 -5.77 1.02 9.17
CA VAL A 172 -5.87 2.22 10.01
C VAL A 172 -7.28 2.40 10.55
N GLU A 173 -8.31 2.23 9.72
CA GLU A 173 -9.71 2.30 10.17
C GLU A 173 -10.05 1.20 11.19
N ALA A 174 -9.56 -0.02 10.99
CA ALA A 174 -9.76 -1.12 11.93
C ALA A 174 -9.13 -0.82 13.30
N LEU A 175 -7.89 -0.32 13.31
CA LEU A 175 -7.21 0.11 14.53
C LEU A 175 -7.94 1.27 15.22
N GLN A 176 -8.45 2.23 14.45
CA GLN A 176 -9.22 3.35 15.00
C GLN A 176 -10.52 2.88 15.67
N ARG A 177 -11.21 1.89 15.09
CA ARG A 177 -12.39 1.27 15.72
C ARG A 177 -12.03 0.52 17.00
N GLU A 178 -10.92 -0.22 17.01
CA GLU A 178 -10.46 -0.93 18.21
C GLU A 178 -10.10 0.05 19.34
N LEU A 179 -9.41 1.15 19.02
CA LEU A 179 -9.09 2.19 20.00
C LEU A 179 -10.37 2.81 20.58
N ALA A 180 -11.36 3.12 19.74
CA ALA A 180 -12.65 3.64 20.22
C ALA A 180 -13.39 2.65 21.13
N ASP A 181 -13.38 1.34 20.81
CA ASP A 181 -13.97 0.30 21.66
C ASP A 181 -13.24 0.20 23.01
N ARG A 182 -11.90 0.28 22.99
CA ARG A 182 -11.08 0.27 24.20
C ARG A 182 -11.36 1.49 25.07
N ASP A 183 -11.52 2.67 24.49
CA ASP A 183 -11.88 3.88 25.22
C ASP A 183 -13.27 3.75 25.87
N HIS A 184 -14.27 3.26 25.12
CA HIS A 184 -15.60 2.96 25.68
C HIS A 184 -15.54 1.94 26.82
N LYS A 185 -14.69 0.91 26.69
CA LYS A 185 -14.49 -0.09 27.75
C LYS A 185 -13.80 0.50 28.98
N ILE A 186 -12.85 1.41 28.80
CA ILE A 186 -12.20 2.13 29.89
C ILE A 186 -13.22 2.99 30.63
N GLU A 187 -14.03 3.77 29.92
CA GLU A 187 -15.09 4.60 30.52
C GLU A 187 -16.13 3.78 31.29
N ALA A 188 -16.52 2.61 30.77
CA ALA A 188 -17.42 1.69 31.47
C ALA A 188 -16.79 1.11 32.76
N LEU A 189 -15.50 0.78 32.73
CA LEU A 189 -14.77 0.30 33.90
C LEU A 189 -14.59 1.40 34.95
N LEU A 190 -14.31 2.64 34.53
CA LEU A 190 -14.24 3.80 35.42
C LEU A 190 -15.60 4.07 36.09
N SER A 191 -16.68 4.10 35.31
CA SER A 191 -18.05 4.26 35.84
C SER A 191 -18.42 3.17 36.85
N LYS A 192 -18.05 1.92 36.57
CA LYS A 192 -18.26 0.79 37.50
C LYS A 192 -17.42 0.94 38.77
N LYS A 193 -16.18 1.39 38.66
CA LYS A 193 -15.28 1.64 39.78
C LYS A 193 -15.80 2.78 40.66
N ASP A 194 -16.32 3.86 40.07
CA ASP A 194 -16.91 4.97 40.81
C ASP A 194 -18.21 4.55 41.52
N SER A 195 -19.04 3.74 40.86
CA SER A 195 -20.23 3.16 41.50
C SER A 195 -19.87 2.19 42.63
N ALA A 196 -18.82 1.39 42.48
CA ALA A 196 -18.32 0.51 43.54
C ALA A 196 -17.71 1.30 44.70
N LYS A 197 -17.03 2.41 44.42
CA LYS A 197 -16.49 3.33 45.42
C LYS A 197 -17.59 4.12 46.14
N ALA A 198 -18.71 4.41 45.47
CA ALA A 198 -19.91 4.95 46.10
C ALA A 198 -20.67 3.91 46.94
N SER A 199 -20.60 2.62 46.59
CA SER A 199 -21.16 1.51 47.39
C SER A 199 -20.29 1.10 48.58
N ALA A 200 -19.00 1.46 48.57
CA ALA A 200 -18.18 1.38 49.76
C ALA A 200 -18.67 2.48 50.72
N ASP A 201 -19.52 2.08 51.67
CA ASP A 201 -20.19 2.99 52.59
C ASP A 201 -19.14 3.88 53.30
N PRO A 202 -19.14 5.21 53.08
CA PRO A 202 -18.18 6.12 53.71
C PRO A 202 -18.25 6.03 55.24
N ALA A 203 -19.40 5.64 55.81
CA ALA A 203 -19.55 5.38 57.23
C ALA A 203 -18.77 4.13 57.68
N SER A 204 -18.74 3.06 56.88
CA SER A 204 -17.94 1.87 57.15
C SER A 204 -16.43 2.17 57.14
N ILE A 205 -15.99 3.00 56.19
CA ILE A 205 -14.58 3.46 56.10
C ILE A 205 -14.23 4.30 57.33
N GLN A 206 -15.09 5.27 57.71
CA GLN A 206 -14.88 6.07 58.92
C GLN A 206 -14.87 5.21 60.19
N THR A 207 -15.73 4.20 60.27
CA THR A 207 -15.81 3.31 61.44
C THR A 207 -14.54 2.49 61.59
N LEU A 208 -14.02 1.93 60.49
CA LEU A 208 -12.74 1.24 60.48
C LEU A 208 -11.59 2.18 60.85
N GLN A 209 -11.60 3.41 60.34
CA GLN A 209 -10.58 4.42 60.65
C GLN A 209 -10.58 4.78 62.15
N LYS A 210 -11.77 4.92 62.75
CA LYS A 210 -11.92 5.16 64.19
C LYS A 210 -11.47 3.96 65.02
N GLN A 211 -11.79 2.74 64.58
CA GLN A 211 -11.32 1.52 65.24
C GLN A 211 -9.79 1.40 65.19
N LEU A 212 -9.16 1.76 64.07
CA LEU A 212 -7.69 1.80 63.98
C LEU A 212 -7.11 2.82 64.97
N ALA A 213 -7.63 4.04 65.01
CA ALA A 213 -7.16 5.06 65.94
C ALA A 213 -7.35 4.67 67.43
N GLU A 214 -8.47 4.00 67.77
CA GLU A 214 -8.72 3.47 69.11
C GLU A 214 -7.69 2.37 69.48
N ARG A 215 -7.38 1.48 68.53
CA ARG A 215 -6.37 0.43 68.74
C ARG A 215 -4.98 1.04 68.89
N ASP A 216 -4.63 2.02 68.08
CA ASP A 216 -3.35 2.73 68.18
C ASP A 216 -3.20 3.42 69.53
N ARG A 217 -4.26 4.06 70.03
CA ARG A 217 -4.27 4.67 71.37
C ARG A 217 -4.08 3.63 72.47
N LYS A 218 -4.70 2.45 72.32
CA LYS A 218 -4.56 1.35 73.27
C LYS A 218 -3.17 0.71 73.21
N ILE A 219 -2.56 0.66 72.03
CA ILE A 219 -1.17 0.25 71.86
C ILE A 219 -0.24 1.22 72.59
N GLU A 220 -0.46 2.53 72.46
CA GLU A 220 0.34 3.55 73.15
C GLU A 220 0.21 3.46 74.67
N GLU A 221 -1.02 3.26 75.18
CA GLU A 221 -1.26 3.09 76.62
C GLU A 221 -0.59 1.82 77.17
N LEU A 222 -0.75 0.69 76.47
CA LEU A 222 -0.08 -0.56 76.84
C LEU A 222 1.44 -0.44 76.73
N SER A 223 1.96 0.30 75.75
CA SER A 223 3.38 0.61 75.61
C SER A 223 3.88 1.41 76.82
N THR A 224 3.14 2.45 77.22
CA THR A 224 3.45 3.27 78.40
C THR A 224 3.44 2.44 79.69
N GLN A 225 2.44 1.57 79.84
CA GLN A 225 2.36 0.65 80.99
C GLN A 225 3.54 -0.31 81.02
N LEU A 226 3.95 -0.85 79.86
CA LEU A 226 5.14 -1.69 79.73
C LEU A 226 6.42 -0.94 80.11
N GLU A 227 6.57 0.31 79.68
CA GLU A 227 7.71 1.14 80.09
C GLU A 227 7.73 1.43 81.59
N ALA A 228 6.57 1.73 82.18
CA ALA A 228 6.44 1.94 83.63
C ALA A 228 6.76 0.67 84.42
N LEU A 229 6.24 -0.49 84.00
CA LEU A 229 6.59 -1.78 84.61
C LEU A 229 8.08 -2.07 84.49
N LYS A 230 8.68 -1.78 83.33
CA LYS A 230 10.12 -1.95 83.12
C LYS A 230 10.95 -1.06 84.04
N ARG A 231 10.52 0.17 84.31
CA ARG A 231 11.16 1.04 85.31
C ARG A 231 11.04 0.49 86.72
N ILE A 232 9.86 -0.03 87.10
CA ILE A 232 9.65 -0.64 88.42
C ILE A 232 10.51 -1.89 88.58
N ASP A 233 10.55 -2.77 87.58
CA ASP A 233 11.40 -3.97 87.60
C ASP A 233 12.88 -3.61 87.70
N GLN A 234 13.32 -2.57 86.97
CA GLN A 234 14.67 -2.03 87.05
C GLN A 234 14.96 -1.44 88.44
N GLU A 235 14.08 -0.62 89.00
CA GLU A 235 14.21 -0.06 90.36
C GLU A 235 14.20 -1.17 91.43
N MET A 236 13.39 -2.21 91.24
CA MET A 236 13.34 -3.36 92.14
C MET A 236 14.62 -4.18 92.03
N ARG A 237 15.15 -4.40 90.83
CA ARG A 237 16.48 -5.01 90.62
C ARG A 237 17.59 -4.17 91.25
N GLU A 238 17.51 -2.85 91.18
CA GLU A 238 18.47 -1.94 91.81
C GLU A 238 18.38 -1.94 93.34
N LYS A 239 17.18 -2.14 93.90
CA LYS A 239 16.92 -2.27 95.35
C LYS A 239 17.22 -3.67 95.89
N VAL A 240 17.02 -4.71 95.09
CA VAL A 240 17.47 -6.08 95.36
C VAL A 240 18.94 -6.18 94.93
N ARG A 241 19.82 -5.43 95.60
CA ARG A 241 21.22 -5.83 95.67
C ARG A 241 21.31 -7.03 96.61
N PRO A 242 21.90 -8.17 96.19
CA PRO A 242 22.18 -9.26 97.11
C PRO A 242 23.05 -8.77 98.27
N ILE A 243 22.60 -9.01 99.51
CA ILE A 243 23.40 -8.77 100.71
C ILE A 243 24.57 -9.76 100.69
N ARG A 244 25.78 -9.25 100.47
CA ARG A 244 27.04 -9.96 100.69
C ARG A 244 27.40 -9.86 102.18
N PRO A 245 27.57 -10.96 102.94
CA PRO A 245 28.07 -10.91 104.31
C PRO A 245 29.57 -10.56 104.38
N PRO A 246 30.08 -9.99 105.50
CA PRO A 246 31.41 -9.39 105.59
C PRO A 246 32.56 -10.42 105.73
N LEU A 247 33.74 -9.98 105.28
CA LEU A 247 35.02 -10.70 105.15
C LEU A 247 35.70 -11.04 106.50
N THR A 248 36.49 -12.13 106.57
CA THR A 248 37.99 -12.17 106.70
C THR A 248 38.52 -13.49 107.36
N THR A 249 39.72 -13.95 106.92
CA THR A 249 40.72 -14.93 107.46
C THR A 249 40.50 -16.45 107.18
N VAL A 250 41.17 -17.12 106.19
CA VAL A 250 42.59 -17.61 106.00
C VAL A 250 42.83 -19.01 106.66
N PRO A 251 43.61 -20.01 106.13
CA PRO A 251 44.73 -20.00 105.15
C PRO A 251 44.78 -21.09 104.02
N VAL A 252 45.73 -20.85 103.10
CA VAL A 252 46.33 -21.67 102.02
C VAL A 252 47.24 -22.79 102.57
N PRO A 253 47.28 -24.04 102.03
CA PRO A 253 48.30 -24.48 101.04
C PRO A 253 47.78 -25.55 100.05
N GLY A 254 48.35 -25.86 98.89
CA GLY A 254 49.59 -25.52 98.20
C GLY A 254 49.72 -26.40 96.95
N SER A 255 50.59 -25.97 96.02
CA SER A 255 51.27 -26.72 94.96
C SER A 255 50.46 -27.48 93.88
N GLU A 256 50.52 -26.95 92.64
CA GLU A 256 51.04 -27.58 91.40
C GLU A 256 51.53 -29.05 91.45
N PRO A 257 51.61 -29.80 90.32
CA PRO A 257 51.83 -29.31 88.96
C PRO A 257 51.06 -30.01 87.82
N THR A 258 51.08 -29.33 86.67
CA THR A 258 50.78 -29.80 85.32
C THR A 258 51.63 -31.00 84.89
N PRO A 259 51.18 -31.76 83.89
CA PRO A 259 51.69 -31.52 82.53
C PRO A 259 50.61 -31.24 81.49
#